data_AF-A0AAV4EKQ8-F1
#
_entry.id   AF-A0AAV4EKQ8-F1
#
_cell.length_a   1.000
_cell.length_b   1.000
_cell.length_c   1.000
_cell.angle_alpha   90.00
_cell.angle_beta   90.00
_cell.angle_gamma   90.00
#
_symmetry.space_group_name_H-M   'P 1'
#
loop_
_entity.id
_entity.type
_entity.pdbx_description
1 polymer ?
#
loop_
_entity_poly.entity_id
_entity_poly.type
_entity_poly.pdbx_seq_one_letter_code
_entity_poly.pdbx_strand_id
1 'polypeptide(L)'
;MAVVPVLCLSVFPHQEPRFLIPTLPVFMVMGAKFLAAIGPVKPSFMVVWVVFNVTLTFVYGYMHQGALTPAISIYQQKLSSISSKPSPGSHHAIFYKTYPPPRHLLLLPKSSSSHVHIHNLEGRPVTSVRSAVLDSKAKCREAKGSCQIFIFMPATVTARVEDHLSKDFKLHITSICPHLSMEATPRLMAWWRKKIQFAEFITELCLNIVKVI
;
A
#
# COMPACT_ATOMS: atom_id res chain seq x y z
N MET A 1 -28.88 -15.75 -4.07
CA MET A 1 -28.84 -14.27 -4.16
C MET A 1 -27.43 -13.66 -4.05
N ALA A 2 -26.39 -14.38 -3.61
CA ALA A 2 -25.02 -13.85 -3.58
C ALA A 2 -24.31 -13.79 -4.95
N VAL A 3 -24.79 -14.53 -5.95
CA VAL A 3 -24.16 -14.62 -7.28
C VAL A 3 -24.23 -13.30 -8.04
N VAL A 4 -25.39 -12.62 -8.03
CA VAL A 4 -25.58 -11.34 -8.73
C VAL A 4 -24.59 -10.25 -8.26
N PRO A 5 -24.48 -9.93 -6.95
CA PRO A 5 -23.51 -8.92 -6.51
C PRO A 5 -22.06 -9.32 -6.77
N VAL A 6 -21.69 -10.61 -6.66
CA VAL A 6 -20.33 -11.07 -7.01
C VAL A 6 -20.05 -10.91 -8.51
N LEU A 7 -21.01 -11.26 -9.38
CA LEU A 7 -20.87 -11.06 -10.82
C LEU A 7 -20.75 -9.57 -11.17
N CYS A 8 -21.57 -8.71 -10.56
CA CYS A 8 -21.46 -7.26 -10.75
C CYS A 8 -20.09 -6.72 -10.30
N LEU A 9 -19.59 -7.16 -9.14
CA LEU A 9 -18.26 -6.77 -8.66
C LEU A 9 -17.16 -7.30 -9.59
N SER A 10 -17.33 -8.47 -10.20
CA SER A 10 -16.33 -9.11 -11.09
C SER A 10 -16.13 -8.40 -12.43
N VAL A 11 -17.02 -7.48 -12.81
CA VAL A 11 -16.89 -6.68 -14.06
C VAL A 11 -15.73 -5.68 -13.96
N PHE A 12 -15.37 -5.24 -12.75
CA PHE A 12 -14.31 -4.26 -12.58
C PHE A 12 -12.93 -4.91 -12.78
N PRO A 13 -12.04 -4.33 -13.59
CA PRO A 13 -10.72 -4.90 -13.84
C PRO A 13 -9.82 -4.86 -12.61
N HIS A 14 -10.05 -3.88 -11.73
CA HIS A 14 -9.36 -3.76 -10.47
C HIS A 14 -10.10 -4.55 -9.41
N GLN A 15 -9.51 -5.65 -8.96
CA GLN A 15 -10.08 -6.53 -7.94
C GLN A 15 -9.18 -6.55 -6.72
N GLU A 16 -9.77 -6.34 -5.56
CA GLU A 16 -9.12 -6.56 -4.29
C GLU A 16 -9.97 -7.49 -3.43
N PRO A 17 -9.34 -8.37 -2.61
CA PRO A 17 -10.09 -9.28 -1.73
C PRO A 17 -11.12 -8.56 -0.84
N ARG A 18 -10.85 -7.31 -0.44
CA ARG A 18 -11.75 -6.52 0.41
C ARG A 18 -13.07 -6.13 -0.27
N PHE A 19 -13.15 -6.13 -1.60
CA PHE A 19 -14.40 -5.84 -2.31
C PHE A 19 -15.47 -6.91 -2.08
N LEU A 20 -15.08 -8.10 -1.64
CA LEU A 20 -16.01 -9.18 -1.30
C LEU A 20 -16.53 -9.09 0.14
N ILE A 21 -16.00 -8.24 1.01
CA ILE A 21 -16.44 -8.10 2.41
C ILE A 21 -17.96 -7.88 2.54
N PRO A 22 -18.61 -7.01 1.73
CA PRO A 22 -20.06 -6.80 1.81
C PRO A 22 -20.90 -8.06 1.52
N THR A 23 -20.32 -9.07 0.86
CA THR A 23 -21.02 -10.33 0.55
C THR A 23 -21.00 -11.34 1.72
N LEU A 24 -20.12 -11.15 2.71
CA LEU A 24 -19.95 -12.07 3.83
C LEU A 24 -21.24 -12.33 4.62
N PRO A 25 -22.06 -11.32 5.00
CA PRO A 25 -23.30 -11.58 5.74
C PRO A 25 -24.28 -12.47 4.95
N VAL A 26 -24.36 -12.29 3.63
CA VAL A 26 -25.24 -13.10 2.77
C VAL A 26 -24.78 -14.54 2.72
N PHE A 27 -23.47 -14.78 2.55
CA PHE A 27 -22.90 -16.12 2.60
C PHE A 27 -23.09 -16.78 3.97
N MET A 28 -22.96 -16.02 5.06
CA MET A 28 -23.16 -16.54 6.41
C MET A 28 -24.60 -16.99 6.65
N VAL A 29 -25.60 -16.18 6.28
CA VAL A 29 -27.02 -16.54 6.42
C VAL A 29 -27.39 -17.73 5.54
N MET A 30 -26.90 -17.78 4.30
CA MET A 30 -27.13 -18.92 3.41
C MET A 30 -26.45 -20.20 3.92
N GLY A 31 -25.25 -20.08 4.48
CA GLY A 31 -24.48 -21.20 5.03
C GLY A 31 -24.97 -21.68 6.39
N ALA A 32 -25.68 -20.85 7.16
CA ALA A 32 -26.07 -21.15 8.54
C ALA A 32 -26.93 -22.42 8.65
N LYS A 33 -27.93 -22.60 7.76
CA LYS A 33 -28.76 -23.81 7.75
C LYS A 33 -27.97 -25.07 7.37
N PHE A 34 -27.01 -24.92 6.46
CA PHE A 34 -26.13 -26.01 6.04
C PHE A 34 -25.17 -26.41 7.17
N LEU A 35 -24.54 -25.42 7.81
CA LEU A 35 -23.66 -25.62 8.97
C LEU A 35 -24.39 -26.22 10.18
N ALA A 36 -25.65 -25.85 10.41
CA ALA A 36 -26.48 -26.44 11.47
C ALA A 36 -26.90 -27.90 11.18
N ALA A 37 -26.98 -28.28 9.89
CA ALA A 37 -27.33 -29.63 9.46
C ALA A 37 -26.11 -30.56 9.36
N ILE A 38 -24.92 -30.01 9.15
CA ILE A 38 -23.66 -30.73 9.33
C ILE A 38 -23.50 -30.91 10.84
N GLY A 39 -23.50 -32.16 11.33
CA GLY A 39 -23.29 -32.48 12.75
C GLY A 39 -21.95 -31.96 13.32
N PRO A 40 -21.46 -32.51 14.44
CA PRO A 40 -20.23 -32.00 15.06
C PRO A 40 -19.08 -31.90 14.05
N VAL A 41 -18.50 -30.70 13.98
CA VAL A 41 -17.44 -30.38 13.02
C VAL A 41 -16.26 -31.34 13.25
N LYS A 42 -15.86 -32.05 12.19
CA LYS A 42 -14.75 -33.02 12.29
C LYS A 42 -13.46 -32.29 12.72
N PRO A 43 -12.64 -32.87 13.62
CA PRO A 43 -11.38 -32.28 14.04
C PRO A 43 -10.46 -31.89 12.87
N SER A 44 -10.45 -32.68 11.79
CA SER A 44 -9.68 -32.38 10.58
C SER A 44 -10.10 -31.08 9.90
N PHE A 45 -11.39 -30.76 9.85
CA PHE A 45 -11.89 -29.50 9.31
C PHE A 45 -11.43 -28.33 10.19
N MET A 46 -11.51 -28.48 11.51
CA MET A 46 -11.04 -27.45 12.45
C MET A 46 -9.54 -27.17 12.28
N VAL A 47 -8.72 -28.21 12.11
CA VAL A 47 -7.28 -28.05 11.84
C VAL A 47 -7.06 -27.26 10.55
N VAL A 48 -7.72 -27.63 9.45
CA VAL A 48 -7.60 -26.90 8.17
C VAL A 48 -8.05 -25.45 8.31
N TRP A 49 -9.18 -25.21 8.99
CA TRP A 49 -9.69 -23.87 9.24
C TRP A 49 -8.73 -23.02 10.07
N VAL A 50 -8.15 -23.57 11.15
CA VAL A 50 -7.15 -22.87 11.96
C VAL A 50 -5.91 -22.55 11.14
N VAL A 51 -5.34 -23.53 10.43
CA VAL A 51 -4.14 -23.33 9.59
C VAL A 51 -4.40 -22.25 8.53
N PHE A 52 -5.56 -22.27 7.88
CA PHE A 52 -5.97 -21.26 6.93
C PHE A 52 -6.00 -19.86 7.56
N ASN A 53 -6.67 -19.69 8.71
CA ASN A 53 -6.78 -18.39 9.37
C ASN A 53 -5.43 -17.88 9.88
N VAL A 54 -4.59 -18.74 10.43
CA VAL A 54 -3.21 -18.39 10.83
C VAL A 54 -2.41 -17.92 9.61
N THR A 55 -2.50 -18.65 8.49
CA THR A 55 -1.82 -18.27 7.23
C THR A 55 -2.31 -16.91 6.72
N LEU A 56 -3.62 -16.68 6.68
CA LEU A 56 -4.18 -15.40 6.24
C LEU A 56 -3.84 -14.25 7.18
N THR A 57 -3.84 -14.49 8.48
CA THR A 57 -3.45 -13.51 9.49
C THR A 57 -1.99 -13.12 9.31
N PHE A 58 -1.12 -14.09 9.07
CA PHE A 58 0.29 -13.83 8.78
C PHE A 58 0.45 -13.05 7.46
N VAL A 59 -0.20 -13.45 6.37
CA VAL A 59 -0.06 -12.79 5.06
C VAL A 59 -0.64 -11.37 5.08
N TYR A 60 -1.87 -11.18 5.54
CA TYR A 60 -2.54 -9.88 5.48
C TYR A 60 -2.27 -8.99 6.70
N GLY A 61 -2.18 -9.58 7.88
CA GLY A 61 -1.96 -8.85 9.13
C GLY A 61 -0.50 -8.46 9.35
N TYR A 62 0.45 -9.32 8.96
CA TYR A 62 1.89 -9.05 9.14
C TYR A 62 2.59 -8.70 7.83
N MET A 63 2.62 -9.61 6.86
CA MET A 63 3.41 -9.42 5.64
C MET A 63 2.92 -8.24 4.80
N HIS A 64 1.62 -8.08 4.61
CA HIS A 64 1.05 -7.02 3.77
C HIS A 64 1.09 -5.64 4.46
N GLN A 65 0.79 -5.55 5.76
CA GLN A 65 0.62 -4.27 6.46
C GLN A 65 1.79 -3.89 7.39
N GLY A 66 2.75 -4.79 7.62
CA GLY A 66 3.81 -4.63 8.63
C GLY A 66 4.66 -3.37 8.46
N ALA A 67 5.03 -3.01 7.24
CA ALA A 67 5.80 -1.79 6.96
C ALA A 67 4.95 -0.53 6.84
N LEU A 68 3.65 -0.65 6.53
CA LEU A 68 2.81 0.50 6.23
C LEU A 68 2.57 1.35 7.48
N THR A 69 2.25 0.71 8.60
CA THR A 69 2.05 1.39 9.90
C THR A 69 3.29 2.20 10.35
N PRO A 70 4.51 1.61 10.42
CA PRO A 70 5.71 2.39 10.75
C PRO A 70 6.05 3.44 9.70
N ALA A 71 5.84 3.19 8.40
CA ALA A 71 6.05 4.19 7.35
C ALA A 71 5.20 5.45 7.57
N ILE A 72 3.93 5.27 7.93
CA ILE A 72 3.00 6.36 8.20
C ILE A 72 3.40 7.10 9.48
N SER A 73 3.76 6.38 10.54
CA SER A 73 4.22 7.00 11.80
C SER A 73 5.48 7.85 11.60
N ILE A 74 6.48 7.33 10.87
CA ILE A 74 7.69 8.08 10.51
C ILE A 74 7.33 9.31 9.65
N TYR A 75 6.42 9.16 8.71
CA TYR A 75 5.97 10.28 7.86
C TYR A 75 5.23 11.35 8.68
N GLN A 76 4.33 10.94 9.59
CA GLN A 76 3.64 11.82 10.52
C GLN A 76 4.63 12.61 11.40
N GLN A 77 5.62 11.94 12.01
CA GLN A 77 6.63 12.61 12.84
C GLN A 77 7.42 13.67 12.04
N LYS A 78 7.72 13.39 10.76
CA LYS A 78 8.35 14.35 9.85
C LYS A 78 7.43 15.55 9.57
N LEU A 79 6.14 15.34 9.37
CA LEU A 79 5.18 16.43 9.17
C LEU A 79 5.04 17.30 10.43
N SER A 80 4.90 16.68 11.61
CA SER A 80 4.72 17.40 12.88
C SER A 80 5.93 18.26 13.27
N SER A 81 7.15 17.75 13.05
CA SER A 81 8.39 18.50 13.35
C SER A 81 8.63 19.69 12.43
N ILE A 82 7.97 19.74 11.27
CA ILE A 82 8.07 20.85 10.31
C ILE A 82 6.95 21.86 10.53
N SER A 83 5.78 21.42 10.99
CA SER A 83 4.63 22.30 11.27
C SER A 83 4.87 23.28 12.42
N SER A 84 5.93 23.11 13.21
CA SER A 84 6.37 24.07 14.23
C SER A 84 7.19 25.23 13.66
N LYS A 85 7.50 25.23 12.35
CA LYS A 85 8.23 26.31 11.69
C LYS A 85 7.29 27.46 11.29
N PRO A 86 7.78 28.72 11.28
CA PRO A 86 6.96 29.90 10.99
C PRO A 86 6.30 29.92 9.60
N SER A 87 6.81 29.14 8.64
CA SER A 87 6.22 29.00 7.31
C SER A 87 5.79 27.54 7.07
N PRO A 88 4.47 27.25 7.02
CA PRO A 88 4.00 25.90 6.75
C PRO A 88 4.42 25.48 5.33
N GLY A 89 5.22 24.42 5.25
CA GLY A 89 5.66 23.87 3.98
C GLY A 89 4.58 23.07 3.27
N SER A 90 4.61 23.01 1.93
CA SER A 90 3.75 22.12 1.15
C SER A 90 4.36 20.71 1.10
N HIS A 91 3.54 19.70 1.35
CA HIS A 91 3.96 18.31 1.42
C HIS A 91 3.17 17.48 0.41
N HIS A 92 3.88 16.76 -0.46
CA HIS A 92 3.27 15.86 -1.43
C HIS A 92 3.65 14.42 -1.10
N ALA A 93 2.66 13.57 -0.84
CA ALA A 93 2.82 12.14 -0.65
C ALA A 93 2.23 11.41 -1.85
N ILE A 94 3.09 10.80 -2.66
CA ILE A 94 2.72 10.05 -3.86
C ILE A 94 2.74 8.56 -3.50
N PHE A 95 1.60 7.89 -3.59
CA PHE A 95 1.49 6.45 -3.38
C PHE A 95 1.45 5.75 -4.74
N TYR A 96 2.45 4.94 -5.04
CA TYR A 96 2.58 4.22 -6.31
C TYR A 96 2.65 2.72 -6.06
N LYS A 97 1.75 1.96 -6.69
CA LYS A 97 1.61 0.50 -6.48
C LYS A 97 1.32 0.09 -5.03
N THR A 98 0.78 1.03 -4.25
CA THR A 98 0.39 0.85 -2.85
C THR A 98 -0.72 1.84 -2.51
N TYR A 99 -1.53 1.50 -1.51
CA TYR A 99 -2.68 2.29 -1.13
C TYR A 99 -2.30 3.49 -0.27
N PRO A 100 -2.85 4.69 -0.55
CA PRO A 100 -2.77 5.78 0.39
C PRO A 100 -3.53 5.42 1.68
N PRO A 101 -2.97 5.71 2.86
CA PRO A 101 -3.71 5.53 4.10
C PRO A 101 -4.85 6.54 4.21
N PRO A 102 -5.92 6.21 4.94
CA PRO A 102 -6.92 7.20 5.32
C PRO A 102 -6.27 8.42 5.97
N ARG A 103 -6.63 9.62 5.50
CA ARG A 103 -6.03 10.89 5.97
C ARG A 103 -6.09 11.07 7.50
N HIS A 104 -7.13 10.54 8.16
CA HIS A 104 -7.27 10.63 9.60
C HIS A 104 -6.16 9.89 10.36
N LEU A 105 -5.52 8.88 9.77
CA LEU A 105 -4.38 8.17 10.38
C LEU A 105 -3.10 9.00 10.44
N LEU A 106 -3.02 10.09 9.67
CA LEU A 106 -1.89 11.03 9.74
C LEU A 106 -1.98 11.94 10.98
N LEU A 107 -3.12 11.94 11.70
CA LEU A 107 -3.34 12.71 12.93
C LEU A 107 -2.89 14.18 12.82
N LEU A 108 -3.10 14.79 11.65
CA LEU A 108 -2.65 16.15 11.38
C LEU A 108 -3.59 17.17 12.04
N PRO A 109 -3.06 18.22 12.67
CA PRO A 109 -3.87 19.37 13.07
C PRO A 109 -4.63 19.94 11.84
N LYS A 110 -5.84 20.44 12.04
CA LYS A 110 -6.67 21.02 10.95
C LYS A 110 -5.91 22.08 10.14
N SER A 111 -5.06 22.87 10.79
CA SER A 111 -4.21 23.88 10.15
C SER A 111 -3.18 23.27 9.17
N SER A 112 -2.55 22.16 9.55
CA SER A 112 -1.51 21.49 8.75
C SER A 112 -2.09 20.57 7.66
N SER A 113 -3.34 20.13 7.82
CA SER A 113 -4.04 19.26 6.85
C SER A 113 -4.14 19.88 5.46
N SER A 114 -4.31 21.21 5.37
CA SER A 114 -4.41 21.95 4.10
C SER A 114 -3.12 21.92 3.27
N HIS A 115 -1.98 21.61 3.89
CA HIS A 115 -0.66 21.62 3.24
C HIS A 115 -0.17 20.22 2.86
N VAL A 116 -0.95 19.16 3.12
CA VAL A 116 -0.59 17.78 2.78
C VAL A 116 -1.43 17.26 1.60
N HIS A 117 -0.81 17.16 0.45
CA HIS A 117 -1.39 16.65 -0.79
C HIS A 117 -1.03 15.18 -0.98
N ILE A 118 -2.04 14.31 -0.94
CA ILE A 118 -1.89 12.88 -1.20
C ILE A 118 -2.29 12.60 -2.64
N HIS A 119 -1.38 11.99 -3.40
CA HIS A 119 -1.60 11.57 -4.79
C HIS A 119 -1.66 10.05 -4.84
N ASN A 120 -2.77 9.50 -5.35
CA ASN A 120 -2.92 8.06 -5.56
C ASN A 120 -2.60 7.71 -7.02
N LEU A 121 -1.57 6.89 -7.23
CA LEU A 121 -1.15 6.38 -8.53
C LEU A 121 -1.29 4.85 -8.63
N GLU A 122 -2.23 4.29 -7.88
CA GLU A 122 -2.64 2.91 -8.01
C GLU A 122 -3.09 2.58 -9.44
N GLY A 123 -2.70 1.40 -9.93
CA GLY A 123 -3.03 0.90 -11.26
C GLY A 123 -2.33 1.65 -12.41
N ARG A 124 -1.77 2.83 -12.16
CA ARG A 124 -1.14 3.68 -13.17
C ARG A 124 0.21 3.13 -13.66
N PRO A 125 0.66 3.52 -14.87
CA PRO A 125 2.01 3.24 -15.34
C PRO A 125 3.05 4.10 -14.61
N VAL A 126 4.32 3.68 -14.68
CA VAL A 126 5.44 4.38 -14.04
C VAL A 126 5.65 5.82 -14.56
N THR A 127 5.25 6.10 -15.81
CA THR A 127 5.30 7.44 -16.40
C THR A 127 4.48 8.46 -15.62
N SER A 128 3.36 8.01 -15.01
CA SER A 128 2.53 8.87 -14.17
C SER A 128 3.24 9.33 -12.89
N VAL A 129 4.23 8.58 -12.39
CA VAL A 129 5.04 8.98 -11.23
C VAL A 129 5.85 10.22 -11.57
N ARG A 130 6.52 10.23 -12.73
CA ARG A 130 7.30 11.41 -13.19
C ARG A 130 6.41 12.63 -13.35
N SER A 131 5.27 12.49 -14.00
CA SER A 131 4.31 13.59 -14.17
C SER A 131 3.81 14.12 -12.83
N ALA A 132 3.50 13.25 -11.86
CA ALA A 132 3.05 13.67 -10.53
C ALA A 132 4.15 14.42 -9.74
N VAL A 133 5.41 14.00 -9.87
CA VAL A 133 6.56 14.68 -9.26
C VAL A 133 6.74 16.08 -9.87
N LEU A 134 6.66 16.20 -11.20
CA LEU A 134 6.79 17.47 -11.91
C LEU A 134 5.65 18.44 -11.55
N ASP A 135 4.41 17.97 -11.55
CA ASP A 135 3.24 18.76 -11.13
C ASP A 135 3.37 19.23 -9.67
N SER A 136 3.81 18.34 -8.77
CA SER A 136 4.05 18.69 -7.37
C SER A 136 5.17 19.73 -7.22
N LYS A 137 6.27 19.60 -7.97
CA LYS A 137 7.36 20.60 -7.97
C LYS A 137 6.88 21.96 -8.50
N ALA A 138 6.04 22.00 -9.54
CA ALA A 138 5.47 23.24 -10.07
C ALA A 138 4.63 23.96 -8.99
N LYS A 139 3.68 23.26 -8.37
CA LYS A 139 2.86 23.79 -7.26
C LYS A 139 3.71 24.27 -6.08
N CYS A 140 4.77 23.53 -5.78
CA CYS A 140 5.72 23.93 -4.73
C CYS A 140 6.49 25.21 -5.04
N ARG A 141 6.84 25.46 -6.31
CA ARG A 141 7.50 26.72 -6.72
C ARG A 141 6.57 27.91 -6.53
N GLU A 142 5.27 27.75 -6.82
CA GLU A 142 4.26 28.79 -6.65
C GLU A 142 4.03 29.14 -5.17
N ALA A 143 4.04 28.15 -4.28
CA ALA A 143 3.75 28.34 -2.86
C ALA A 143 4.84 29.08 -2.06
N LYS A 144 6.03 29.35 -2.64
CA LYS A 144 7.19 30.06 -2.03
C LYS A 144 7.68 29.55 -0.65
N GLY A 145 7.12 28.46 -0.13
CA GLY A 145 7.47 27.85 1.15
C GLY A 145 8.38 26.63 1.02
N SER A 146 8.70 25.99 2.15
CA SER A 146 9.43 24.71 2.12
C SER A 146 8.57 23.63 1.44
N CYS A 147 9.15 22.82 0.55
CA CYS A 147 8.42 21.78 -0.16
C CYS A 147 9.09 20.42 0.00
N GLN A 148 8.32 19.39 0.33
CA GLN A 148 8.81 18.02 0.40
C GLN A 148 7.92 17.07 -0.38
N ILE A 149 8.55 16.27 -1.24
CA ILE A 149 7.87 15.27 -2.07
C ILE A 149 8.40 13.90 -1.65
N PHE A 150 7.49 13.04 -1.21
CA PHE A 150 7.77 11.66 -0.83
C PHE A 150 6.98 10.71 -1.74
N ILE A 151 7.63 9.65 -2.18
CA ILE A 151 7.02 8.57 -2.95
C ILE A 151 7.03 7.32 -2.08
N PHE A 152 5.86 6.75 -1.84
CA PHE A 152 5.67 5.47 -1.17
C PHE A 152 5.43 4.42 -2.24
N MET A 153 6.29 3.40 -2.30
CA MET A 153 6.16 2.33 -3.29
C MET A 153 6.74 1.01 -2.80
N PRO A 154 6.24 -0.14 -3.26
CA PRO A 154 6.87 -1.42 -3.01
C PRO A 154 8.29 -1.48 -3.58
N ALA A 155 9.19 -2.21 -2.92
CA ALA A 155 10.57 -2.32 -3.36
C ALA A 155 10.71 -2.97 -4.75
N THR A 156 9.75 -3.81 -5.16
CA THR A 156 9.67 -4.46 -6.48
C THR A 156 9.67 -3.50 -7.66
N VAL A 157 9.24 -2.24 -7.48
CA VAL A 157 9.18 -1.24 -8.56
C VAL A 157 10.28 -0.18 -8.49
N THR A 158 11.20 -0.28 -7.52
CA THR A 158 12.26 0.70 -7.27
C THR A 158 13.09 1.00 -8.52
N ALA A 159 13.66 -0.04 -9.14
CA ALA A 159 14.52 0.12 -10.31
C ALA A 159 13.80 0.82 -11.48
N ARG A 160 12.50 0.54 -11.69
CA ARG A 160 11.70 1.19 -12.74
C ARG A 160 11.47 2.67 -12.46
N VAL A 161 11.22 3.02 -11.20
CA VAL A 161 11.00 4.41 -10.78
C VAL A 161 12.30 5.21 -10.80
N GLU A 162 13.41 4.62 -10.37
CA GLU A 162 14.74 5.24 -10.45
C GLU A 162 15.13 5.54 -11.89
N ASP A 163 14.96 4.60 -12.83
CA ASP A 163 15.27 4.83 -14.25
C ASP A 163 14.54 6.05 -14.84
N HIS A 164 13.30 6.31 -14.37
CA HIS A 164 12.48 7.43 -14.85
C HIS A 164 12.74 8.75 -14.12
N LEU A 165 13.33 8.74 -12.92
CA LEU A 165 13.47 9.92 -12.06
C LEU A 165 14.92 10.34 -11.79
N SER A 166 15.85 9.40 -11.72
CA SER A 166 17.25 9.65 -11.29
C SER A 166 18.03 10.54 -12.26
N LYS A 167 17.54 10.75 -13.49
CA LYS A 167 18.12 11.69 -14.46
C LYS A 167 17.90 13.14 -14.08
N ASP A 168 16.74 13.46 -13.49
CA ASP A 168 16.32 14.83 -13.20
C ASP A 168 16.39 15.17 -11.70
N PHE A 169 16.38 14.16 -10.83
CA PHE A 169 16.22 14.33 -9.39
C PHE A 169 17.18 13.47 -8.59
N LYS A 170 17.65 13.99 -7.45
CA LYS A 170 18.39 13.19 -6.48
C LYS A 170 17.39 12.47 -5.58
N LEU A 171 17.46 11.13 -5.57
CA LEU A 171 16.56 10.29 -4.80
C LEU A 171 17.24 9.80 -3.53
N HIS A 172 16.56 9.92 -2.39
CA HIS A 172 16.99 9.30 -1.14
C HIS A 172 15.96 8.25 -0.71
N ILE A 173 16.36 6.99 -0.72
CA ILE A 173 15.48 5.84 -0.50
C ILE A 173 15.67 5.31 0.92
N THR A 174 14.57 5.06 1.61
CA THR A 174 14.54 4.35 2.89
C THR A 174 13.58 3.17 2.78
N SER A 175 14.02 1.99 3.17
CA SER A 175 13.22 0.75 3.11
C SER A 175 12.70 0.36 4.48
N ILE A 176 11.46 -0.10 4.54
CA ILE A 176 10.83 -0.64 5.75
C ILE A 176 10.20 -1.99 5.39
N CYS A 177 10.42 -3.01 6.21
CA CYS A 177 9.98 -4.38 5.93
C CYS A 177 9.26 -4.96 7.18
N PRO A 178 8.36 -5.95 7.03
CA PRO A 178 7.91 -6.55 5.77
C PRO A 178 6.75 -5.81 5.11
N HIS A 179 6.72 -5.83 3.78
CA HIS A 179 5.61 -5.36 2.96
C HIS A 179 5.46 -6.22 1.72
N LEU A 180 4.42 -7.05 1.70
CA LEU A 180 4.01 -7.82 0.55
C LEU A 180 2.97 -7.03 -0.24
N SER A 181 3.37 -6.36 -1.32
CA SER A 181 2.40 -5.68 -2.21
C SER A 181 1.58 -6.69 -2.99
N MET A 182 0.26 -6.46 -3.05
CA MET A 182 -0.67 -7.24 -3.87
C MET A 182 -0.73 -6.74 -5.32
N GLU A 183 -0.31 -5.49 -5.57
CA GLU A 183 -0.33 -4.90 -6.90
C GLU A 183 1.00 -5.11 -7.65
N ALA A 184 2.12 -5.07 -6.93
CA ALA A 184 3.45 -5.33 -7.45
C ALA A 184 4.11 -6.46 -6.65
N THR A 185 3.63 -7.68 -6.89
CA THR A 185 4.05 -8.88 -6.17
C THR A 185 5.54 -9.19 -6.37
N PRO A 186 6.21 -9.75 -5.35
CA PRO A 186 7.61 -10.14 -5.46
C PRO A 186 7.76 -11.27 -6.49
N ARG A 187 8.93 -11.33 -7.12
CA ARG A 187 9.25 -12.25 -8.22
C ARG A 187 9.58 -13.65 -7.69
N LEU A 188 8.62 -14.28 -7.02
CA LEU A 188 8.73 -15.61 -6.42
C LEU A 188 9.23 -16.66 -7.43
N MET A 189 8.67 -16.66 -8.64
CA MET A 189 9.07 -17.60 -9.69
C MET A 189 10.49 -17.34 -10.22
N ALA A 190 10.95 -16.09 -10.22
CA ALA A 190 12.32 -15.78 -10.58
C ALA A 190 13.29 -16.32 -9.52
N TRP A 191 12.97 -16.16 -8.24
CA TRP A 191 13.75 -16.71 -7.15
C TRP A 191 13.78 -18.24 -7.16
N TRP A 192 12.60 -18.88 -7.30
CA TRP A 192 12.49 -20.34 -7.38
C TRP A 192 13.31 -20.93 -8.52
N ARG A 193 13.35 -20.25 -9.68
CA ARG A 193 14.17 -20.63 -10.84
C ARG A 193 15.63 -20.14 -10.73
N LYS A 194 16.08 -19.67 -9.56
CA LYS A 194 17.44 -19.16 -9.28
C LYS A 194 17.88 -18.01 -10.22
N LYS A 195 16.95 -17.23 -10.75
CA LYS A 195 17.24 -16.03 -11.56
C LYS A 195 17.61 -14.81 -10.72
N ILE A 196 17.17 -14.79 -9.46
CA ILE A 196 17.49 -13.75 -8.47
C ILE A 196 17.96 -14.43 -7.17
N GLN A 197 18.78 -13.74 -6.40
CA GLN A 197 19.25 -14.25 -5.12
C GLN A 197 18.15 -14.18 -4.05
N PHE A 198 18.26 -14.98 -2.99
CA PHE A 198 17.31 -14.92 -1.88
C PHE A 198 17.30 -13.55 -1.20
N ALA A 199 18.47 -12.92 -1.03
CA ALA A 199 18.56 -11.57 -0.48
C ALA A 199 17.77 -10.55 -1.32
N GLU A 200 17.89 -10.61 -2.64
CA GLU A 200 17.13 -9.76 -3.57
C GLU A 200 15.61 -10.01 -3.42
N PHE A 201 15.17 -11.27 -3.36
CA PHE A 201 13.77 -11.61 -3.12
C PHE A 201 13.25 -11.09 -1.77
N ILE A 202 14.05 -11.15 -0.70
CA ILE A 202 13.67 -10.60 0.60
C ILE A 202 13.55 -9.07 0.56
N THR A 203 14.43 -8.37 -0.17
CA THR A 203 14.31 -6.92 -0.32
C THR A 203 13.06 -6.50 -1.09
N GLU A 204 12.52 -7.37 -1.96
CA GLU A 204 11.24 -7.13 -2.63
C GLU A 204 10.03 -7.15 -1.69
N LEU A 205 10.18 -7.73 -0.50
CA LEU A 205 9.18 -7.74 0.57
C LEU A 205 9.29 -6.51 1.47
N CYS A 206 9.61 -5.35 0.90
CA CYS A 206 9.77 -4.09 1.62
C CYS A 206 8.98 -2.97 0.95
N LEU A 207 8.64 -1.96 1.75
CA LEU A 207 8.07 -0.69 1.31
C LEU A 207 9.18 0.36 1.31
N ASN A 208 9.37 1.01 0.17
CA ASN A 208 10.33 2.08 0.00
C ASN A 208 9.64 3.44 0.14
N ILE A 209 10.26 4.31 0.92
CA ILE A 209 9.93 5.73 1.04
C ILE A 209 11.05 6.50 0.34
N VAL A 210 10.72 7.15 -0.76
CA VAL A 210 11.69 7.90 -1.56
C VAL A 210 11.44 9.39 -1.39
N LYS A 211 12.43 10.09 -0.85
CA LYS A 211 12.44 11.55 -0.80
C LYS A 211 13.04 12.07 -2.11
N VAL A 212 12.26 12.87 -2.84
CA VAL A 212 12.73 13.56 -4.04
C VAL A 212 13.36 14.89 -3.64
N ILE A 213 14.63 15.08 -3.97
CA ILE A 213 15.41 16.29 -3.68
C ILE A 213 15.55 17.08 -4.97
#